data_AF-A0A0A1X0W6-F1
#
_entry.id   AF-A0A0A1X0W6-F1
#
_cell.length_a   1.000
_cell.length_b   1.000
_cell.length_c   1.000
_cell.angle_alpha   90.00
_cell.angle_beta   90.00
_cell.angle_gamma   90.00
#
_symmetry.space_group_name_H-M   'P 1'
#
loop_
_entity.id
_entity.type
_entity.pdbx_description
1 polymer ?
#
loop_
_entity_poly.entity_id
_entity_poly.type
_entity_poly.pdbx_seq_one_letter_code
_entity_poly.pdbx_strand_id
1 'polypeptide(L)'
;MAEMHRRVQVQETPAACNGGGGSGGGGVPHVPMLWHKTQSFFDLVPERFSDPEKHKRVEETFLPIKRLRDEFNELYRRLERLNSPVVFAHNDLLLGNIVYLEAEQRVNFIDYEYADYNFQAFDIGNHFCEFAGVDEADFSRYPKRDFQLAWLRVYLQEYLQRSHITDAEVERLYLQVNQFALAAHMLWTVWSLIQAEHSTIDFDYADYAHVRYAEYKKHKSILGLSNTEEEEDNVAAAS
;
A
#
# COMPACT_ATOMS: atom_id res chain seq x y z
N MET A 1 -9.39 12.64 -5.95
CA MET A 1 -8.20 12.23 -5.16
C MET A 1 -7.25 13.40 -4.90
N ALA A 2 -6.69 14.09 -5.91
CA ALA A 2 -5.87 15.30 -5.70
C ALA A 2 -6.57 16.47 -4.95
N GLU A 3 -7.91 16.54 -5.01
CA GLU A 3 -8.72 17.49 -4.22
C GLU A 3 -9.15 16.93 -2.84
N MET A 4 -8.96 15.62 -2.63
CA MET A 4 -9.31 14.86 -1.42
C MET A 4 -8.25 14.99 -0.32
N HIS A 5 -6.99 15.22 -0.69
CA HIS A 5 -5.87 15.38 0.24
C HIS A 5 -5.59 16.83 0.65
N ARG A 6 -6.19 17.83 -0.03
CA ARG A 6 -5.92 19.26 0.25
C ARG A 6 -6.45 19.76 1.60
N ARG A 7 -7.15 18.93 2.39
CA ARG A 7 -7.83 19.36 3.63
C ARG A 7 -7.45 18.62 4.91
N VAL A 8 -6.49 17.70 4.88
CA VAL A 8 -5.96 17.09 6.11
C VAL A 8 -4.47 17.40 6.20
N GLN A 9 -4.15 18.67 6.48
CA GLN A 9 -2.82 18.99 7.02
C GLN A 9 -2.81 18.58 8.49
N VAL A 10 -2.32 17.37 8.75
CA VAL A 10 -1.88 16.97 10.09
C VAL A 10 -0.71 17.89 10.44
N GLN A 11 -0.79 18.59 11.57
CA GLN A 11 0.34 19.35 12.10
C GLN A 11 1.44 18.34 12.48
N GLU A 12 2.41 18.15 11.59
CA GLU A 12 3.62 17.43 11.91
C GLU A 12 4.42 18.25 12.93
N THR A 13 4.47 17.77 14.17
CA THR A 13 5.45 18.26 15.16
C THR A 13 6.86 17.87 14.70
N PRO A 14 7.82 18.82 14.61
CA PRO A 14 9.18 18.48 14.23
C PRO A 14 9.82 17.62 15.32
N ALA A 15 10.23 16.40 14.97
CA ALA A 15 11.12 15.61 15.81
C ALA A 15 12.50 16.30 15.85
N ALA A 16 12.94 16.69 17.04
CA ALA A 16 14.22 17.32 17.27
C ALA A 16 15.35 16.29 17.09
N CYS A 17 16.09 16.37 15.99
CA CYS A 17 17.35 15.64 15.81
C CYS A 17 18.49 16.43 16.46
N ASN A 18 18.97 15.96 17.61
CA ASN A 18 20.13 16.50 18.29
C ASN A 18 21.41 15.98 17.62
N GLY A 19 22.29 16.89 17.21
CA GLY A 19 23.52 16.58 16.47
C GLY A 19 24.64 15.98 17.33
N GLY A 20 25.43 15.12 16.70
CA GLY A 20 26.74 14.65 17.18
C GLY A 20 27.59 14.25 15.97
N GLY A 21 28.65 15.01 15.70
CA GLY A 21 29.46 14.91 14.48
C GLY A 21 30.35 13.66 14.41
N GLY A 22 30.62 13.25 13.17
CA GLY A 22 31.60 12.20 12.83
C GLY A 22 31.66 12.00 11.32
N SER A 23 32.70 12.54 10.70
CA SER A 23 32.93 12.54 9.25
C SER A 23 33.33 11.14 8.74
N GLY A 24 32.49 10.54 7.90
CA GLY A 24 32.79 9.34 7.11
C GLY A 24 31.73 9.18 6.03
N GLY A 25 32.13 9.06 4.76
CA GLY A 25 31.23 8.96 3.60
C GLY A 25 30.44 7.67 3.54
N GLY A 26 29.50 7.48 4.47
CA GLY A 26 28.40 6.53 4.40
C GLY A 26 27.11 7.33 4.45
N GLY A 27 26.35 7.35 3.35
CA GLY A 27 25.03 7.97 3.35
C GLY A 27 24.18 7.39 4.46
N VAL A 28 23.40 8.22 5.14
CA VAL A 28 22.41 7.76 6.13
C VAL A 28 21.48 6.77 5.41
N PRO A 29 21.31 5.53 5.92
CA PRO A 29 20.42 4.58 5.29
C PRO A 29 19.01 5.16 5.22
N HIS A 30 18.44 5.20 4.02
CA HIS A 30 17.08 5.67 3.82
C HIS A 30 16.10 4.68 4.45
N VAL A 31 15.22 5.18 5.31
CA VAL A 31 14.21 4.38 6.02
C VAL A 31 12.92 4.37 5.20
N PRO A 32 12.35 3.20 4.87
CA PRO A 32 11.08 3.11 4.16
C PRO A 32 9.93 3.74 4.95
N MET A 33 9.17 4.63 4.31
CA MET A 33 8.03 5.32 4.94
C MET A 33 6.88 4.38 5.34
N LEU A 34 6.76 3.22 4.68
CA LEU A 34 5.61 2.32 4.78
C LEU A 34 5.24 1.98 6.24
N TRP A 35 6.22 1.63 7.08
CA TRP A 35 5.97 1.33 8.48
C TRP A 35 5.42 2.54 9.23
N HIS A 36 6.20 3.62 9.27
CA HIS A 36 5.88 4.78 10.09
C HIS A 36 4.56 5.45 9.67
N LYS A 37 4.30 5.54 8.36
CA LYS A 37 3.03 6.09 7.85
C LYS A 37 1.83 5.21 8.18
N THR A 38 1.96 3.89 8.06
CA THR A 38 0.84 3.00 8.40
C THR A 38 0.58 2.97 9.90
N GLN A 39 1.63 3.02 10.74
CA GLN A 39 1.46 3.15 12.19
C GLN A 39 0.75 4.44 12.57
N SER A 40 1.15 5.58 11.98
CA SER A 40 0.48 6.86 12.26
C SER A 40 -0.96 6.87 11.79
N PHE A 41 -1.29 6.18 10.69
CA PHE A 41 -2.68 5.96 10.28
C PHE A 41 -3.45 5.14 11.31
N PHE A 42 -2.89 4.05 11.82
CA PHE A 42 -3.54 3.28 12.88
C PHE A 42 -3.77 4.08 14.16
N ASP A 43 -2.95 5.08 14.47
CA ASP A 43 -3.13 5.96 15.63
C ASP A 43 -4.30 6.95 15.44
N LEU A 44 -4.71 7.19 14.19
CA LEU A 44 -5.78 8.11 13.82
C LEU A 44 -7.14 7.43 13.60
N VAL A 45 -7.19 6.09 13.46
CA VAL A 45 -8.47 5.38 13.34
C VAL A 45 -9.22 5.47 14.67
N PRO A 46 -10.47 5.96 14.69
CA PRO A 46 -11.23 6.06 15.93
C PRO A 46 -11.60 4.67 16.46
N GLU A 47 -11.58 4.50 17.79
CA GLU A 47 -12.11 3.27 18.42
C GLU A 47 -13.61 3.11 18.18
N ARG A 48 -14.33 4.22 18.03
CA ARG A 48 -15.77 4.26 17.76
C ARG A 48 -16.09 5.37 16.75
N PHE A 49 -16.77 5.00 15.68
CA PHE A 49 -17.25 5.96 14.67
C PHE A 49 -18.47 6.72 15.19
N SER A 50 -18.60 7.99 14.82
CA SER A 50 -19.70 8.84 15.28
C SER A 50 -21.06 8.41 14.72
N ASP A 51 -21.06 7.84 13.51
CA ASP A 51 -22.23 7.25 12.86
C ASP A 51 -22.44 5.80 13.36
N PRO A 52 -23.58 5.47 14.00
CA PRO A 52 -23.84 4.13 14.54
C PRO A 52 -23.89 3.02 13.49
N GLU A 53 -24.46 3.27 12.31
CA GLU A 53 -24.58 2.27 11.25
C GLU A 53 -23.21 2.01 10.62
N LYS A 54 -22.42 3.07 10.44
CA LYS A 54 -21.02 2.95 10.00
C LYS A 54 -20.17 2.21 11.02
N HIS A 55 -20.33 2.52 12.30
CA HIS A 55 -19.62 1.83 13.38
C HIS A 55 -19.90 0.33 13.35
N LYS A 56 -21.19 -0.04 13.25
CA LYS A 56 -21.62 -1.43 13.16
C LYS A 56 -21.03 -2.13 11.92
N ARG A 57 -21.08 -1.50 10.74
CA ARG A 57 -20.47 -2.04 9.51
C ARG A 57 -18.97 -2.32 9.69
N VAL A 58 -18.24 -1.39 10.32
CA VAL A 58 -16.80 -1.56 10.58
C VAL A 58 -16.57 -2.70 11.57
N GLU A 59 -17.31 -2.75 12.66
CA GLU A 59 -17.18 -3.80 13.69
C GLU A 59 -17.45 -5.21 13.14
N GLU A 60 -18.44 -5.35 12.24
CA GLU A 60 -18.79 -6.63 11.61
C GLU A 60 -17.80 -7.07 10.51
N THR A 61 -17.05 -6.12 9.93
CA THR A 61 -16.23 -6.36 8.74
C THR A 61 -14.76 -6.61 9.05
N PHE A 62 -14.20 -5.80 9.94
CA PHE A 62 -12.75 -5.74 10.18
C PHE A 62 -12.41 -6.38 11.52
N LEU A 63 -11.18 -6.89 11.61
CA LEU A 63 -10.62 -7.21 12.92
C LEU A 63 -10.62 -5.95 13.80
N PRO A 64 -10.73 -6.10 15.14
CA PRO A 64 -10.49 -4.98 16.05
C PRO A 64 -9.18 -4.26 15.69
N ILE A 65 -9.17 -2.93 15.72
CA ILE A 65 -8.05 -2.12 15.20
C ILE A 65 -6.69 -2.57 15.72
N LYS A 66 -6.61 -2.98 16.99
CA LYS A 66 -5.40 -3.57 17.57
C LYS A 66 -4.95 -4.84 16.84
N ARG A 67 -5.85 -5.79 16.56
CA ARG A 67 -5.54 -7.02 15.82
C ARG A 67 -5.20 -6.72 14.36
N LEU A 68 -5.86 -5.75 13.73
CA LEU A 68 -5.52 -5.31 12.37
C LEU A 68 -4.11 -4.68 12.31
N ARG A 69 -3.72 -3.93 13.36
CA ARG A 69 -2.36 -3.39 13.52
C ARG A 69 -1.34 -4.52 13.71
N ASP A 70 -1.65 -5.51 14.56
CA ASP A 70 -0.79 -6.67 14.77
C ASP A 70 -0.58 -7.51 13.48
N GLU A 71 -1.64 -7.64 12.68
CA GLU A 71 -1.62 -8.27 11.37
C GLU A 71 -0.70 -7.53 10.39
N PHE A 72 -0.81 -6.20 10.30
CA PHE A 72 0.13 -5.39 9.52
C PHE A 72 1.56 -5.53 10.02
N ASN A 73 1.76 -5.60 11.35
CA ASN A 73 3.08 -5.73 11.94
C ASN A 73 3.77 -7.03 11.50
N GLU A 74 3.04 -8.15 11.48
CA GLU A 74 3.59 -9.42 11.01
C GLU A 74 3.85 -9.42 9.51
N LEU A 75 2.92 -8.88 8.71
CA LEU A 75 3.13 -8.70 7.28
C LEU A 75 4.41 -7.90 7.01
N TYR A 76 4.60 -6.76 7.68
CA TYR A 76 5.75 -5.90 7.45
C TYR A 76 7.07 -6.60 7.81
N ARG A 77 7.16 -7.30 8.96
CA ARG A 77 8.34 -8.09 9.32
C ARG A 77 8.69 -9.13 8.25
N ARG A 78 7.67 -9.71 7.61
CA ARG A 78 7.85 -10.65 6.50
C ARG A 78 8.38 -9.94 5.25
N LEU A 79 7.83 -8.78 4.92
CA LEU A 79 8.21 -7.98 3.76
C LEU A 79 9.66 -7.46 3.87
N GLU A 80 10.11 -7.06 5.06
CA GLU A 80 11.50 -6.63 5.29
C GLU A 80 12.51 -7.72 4.91
N ARG A 81 12.20 -9.00 5.20
CA ARG A 81 13.07 -10.14 4.87
C ARG A 81 13.15 -10.42 3.37
N LEU A 82 12.27 -9.82 2.56
CA LEU A 82 12.34 -9.96 1.11
C LEU A 82 13.48 -9.16 0.49
N ASN A 83 14.10 -8.22 1.23
CA ASN A 83 15.23 -7.40 0.77
C ASN A 83 14.93 -6.67 -0.55
N SER A 84 13.71 -6.11 -0.68
CA SER A 84 13.42 -5.18 -1.78
C SER A 84 14.30 -3.93 -1.64
N PRO A 85 14.88 -3.40 -2.74
CA PRO A 85 15.62 -2.14 -2.68
C PRO A 85 14.75 -1.01 -2.13
N VAL A 86 15.37 -0.12 -1.36
CA VAL A 86 14.75 1.16 -0.94
C VAL A 86 15.10 2.22 -1.99
N VAL A 87 14.08 2.86 -2.54
CA VAL A 87 14.18 3.86 -3.61
C VAL A 87 13.33 5.08 -3.26
N PHE A 88 13.55 6.20 -3.93
CA PHE A 88 12.57 7.29 -3.90
C PHE A 88 11.34 6.86 -4.70
N ALA A 89 10.25 6.60 -3.99
CA ALA A 89 9.01 6.07 -4.53
C ALA A 89 7.95 7.18 -4.58
N HIS A 90 6.99 7.04 -5.50
CA HIS A 90 5.85 7.94 -5.57
C HIS A 90 4.80 7.62 -4.50
N ASN A 91 4.63 6.33 -4.17
CA ASN A 91 3.72 5.77 -3.18
C ASN A 91 2.21 5.93 -3.46
N ASP A 92 1.84 6.62 -4.55
CA ASP A 92 0.44 6.87 -4.95
C ASP A 92 0.26 6.92 -6.49
N LEU A 93 0.79 5.91 -7.19
CA LEU A 93 0.68 5.80 -8.66
C LEU A 93 -0.67 5.26 -9.14
N LEU A 94 -1.75 5.91 -8.71
CA LEU A 94 -3.08 5.71 -9.31
C LEU A 94 -3.12 6.28 -10.73
N LEU A 95 -4.03 5.77 -11.57
CA LEU A 95 -4.06 6.11 -13.00
C LEU A 95 -4.22 7.62 -13.26
N GLY A 96 -4.93 8.33 -12.39
CA GLY A 96 -5.07 9.80 -12.45
C GLY A 96 -3.76 10.58 -12.25
N ASN A 97 -2.74 9.96 -11.67
CA ASN A 97 -1.42 10.57 -11.42
C ASN A 97 -0.42 10.27 -12.56
N ILE A 98 -0.87 9.60 -13.64
CA ILE A 98 -0.07 9.25 -14.81
C ILE A 98 -0.60 10.04 -16.01
N VAL A 99 0.15 11.05 -16.43
CA VAL A 99 -0.22 11.95 -17.52
C VAL A 99 0.54 11.59 -18.79
N TYR A 100 -0.21 11.22 -19.84
CA TYR A 100 0.35 11.02 -21.17
C TYR A 100 0.26 12.32 -21.98
N LEU A 101 1.43 12.85 -22.36
CA LEU A 101 1.58 13.98 -23.26
C LEU A 101 1.69 13.48 -24.69
N GLU A 102 0.56 13.41 -25.40
CA GLU A 102 0.48 12.85 -26.76
C GLU A 102 1.43 13.55 -27.75
N ALA A 103 1.52 14.89 -27.69
CA ALA A 103 2.39 15.67 -28.57
C ALA A 103 3.88 15.33 -28.40
N GLU A 104 4.28 14.84 -27.23
CA GLU A 104 5.66 14.47 -26.91
C GLU A 104 5.89 12.96 -26.88
N GLN A 105 4.83 12.16 -27.05
CA GLN A 105 4.84 10.71 -26.86
C GLN A 105 5.47 10.31 -25.51
N ARG A 106 5.19 11.09 -24.46
CA ARG A 106 5.85 10.98 -23.15
C ARG A 106 4.85 10.80 -22.02
N VAL A 107 5.19 9.93 -21.07
CA VAL A 107 4.46 9.79 -19.81
C VAL A 107 5.18 10.58 -18.72
N ASN A 108 4.44 11.33 -17.92
CA ASN A 108 4.93 11.99 -16.71
C ASN A 108 4.06 11.61 -15.52
N PHE A 109 4.67 11.59 -14.34
CA PHE A 109 3.93 11.45 -13.08
C PHE A 109 3.71 12.82 -12.44
N ILE A 110 2.62 12.96 -11.69
CA ILE A 110 2.23 14.17 -10.97
C ILE A 110 1.74 13.79 -9.57
N ASP A 111 1.58 14.79 -8.70
CA ASP A 111 1.03 14.60 -7.34
C ASP A 111 1.92 13.75 -6.40
N TYR A 112 3.12 14.27 -6.15
CA TYR A 112 4.15 13.64 -5.31
C TYR A 112 3.93 13.83 -3.80
N GLU A 113 2.69 14.01 -3.34
CA GLU A 113 2.41 14.33 -1.92
C GLU A 113 2.76 13.19 -0.95
N TYR A 114 2.67 11.95 -1.42
CA TYR A 114 3.08 10.74 -0.69
C TYR A 114 4.51 10.31 -1.03
N ALA A 115 5.23 11.05 -1.88
CA ALA A 115 6.54 10.63 -2.36
C ALA A 115 7.58 10.69 -1.24
N ASP A 116 8.22 9.56 -0.99
CA ASP A 116 9.26 9.40 0.02
C ASP A 116 10.06 8.12 -0.28
N TYR A 117 11.14 7.89 0.44
CA TYR A 117 11.87 6.63 0.37
C TYR A 117 10.98 5.47 0.81
N ASN A 118 10.86 4.47 -0.04
CA ASN A 118 10.09 3.27 0.24
C ASN A 118 10.65 2.06 -0.54
N PHE A 119 10.10 0.88 -0.28
CA PHE A 119 10.45 -0.31 -1.02
C PHE A 119 10.02 -0.20 -2.48
N GLN A 120 10.93 -0.48 -3.41
CA GLN A 120 10.64 -0.57 -4.85
C GLN A 120 9.42 -1.46 -5.13
N ALA A 121 9.35 -2.63 -4.51
CA ALA A 121 8.25 -3.55 -4.70
C ALA A 121 6.91 -3.02 -4.15
N PHE A 122 6.92 -2.09 -3.18
CA PHE A 122 5.70 -1.42 -2.71
C PHE A 122 5.13 -0.49 -3.78
N ASP A 123 5.95 0.37 -4.38
CA ASP A 123 5.45 1.35 -5.36
C ASP A 123 4.84 0.64 -6.58
N ILE A 124 5.47 -0.44 -7.03
CA ILE A 124 4.97 -1.28 -8.13
C ILE A 124 3.72 -2.06 -7.71
N GLY A 125 3.73 -2.69 -6.53
CA GLY A 125 2.59 -3.45 -6.02
C GLY A 125 1.36 -2.57 -5.82
N ASN A 126 1.58 -1.36 -5.31
CA ASN A 126 0.56 -0.33 -5.19
C ASN A 126 -0.01 0.05 -6.56
N HIS A 127 0.85 0.39 -7.53
CA HIS A 127 0.43 0.71 -8.90
C HIS A 127 -0.43 -0.39 -9.53
N PHE A 128 -0.10 -1.67 -9.31
CA PHE A 128 -0.91 -2.79 -9.81
C PHE A 128 -2.27 -2.88 -9.11
N CYS A 129 -2.39 -2.58 -7.82
CA CYS A 129 -3.68 -2.47 -7.15
C CYS A 129 -4.58 -1.40 -7.80
N GLU A 130 -4.00 -0.29 -8.27
CA GLU A 130 -4.74 0.83 -8.86
C GLU A 130 -5.29 0.55 -10.27
N PHE A 131 -4.96 -0.60 -10.89
CA PHE A 131 -5.62 -1.05 -12.12
C PHE A 131 -7.12 -1.31 -11.93
N ALA A 132 -7.55 -1.56 -10.69
CA ALA A 132 -8.94 -1.71 -10.33
C ALA A 132 -9.74 -0.40 -10.50
N GLY A 133 -9.09 0.75 -10.41
CA GLY A 133 -9.76 2.05 -10.29
C GLY A 133 -10.23 2.35 -8.87
N VAL A 134 -10.70 3.59 -8.64
CA VAL A 134 -11.07 4.10 -7.32
C VAL A 134 -12.60 4.22 -7.15
N ASP A 135 -13.27 4.89 -8.09
CA ASP A 135 -14.71 5.19 -7.97
C ASP A 135 -15.59 3.93 -8.15
N GLU A 136 -15.23 3.08 -9.11
CA GLU A 136 -15.85 1.78 -9.38
C GLU A 136 -14.76 0.70 -9.37
N ALA A 137 -14.22 0.41 -8.19
CA ALA A 137 -13.08 -0.49 -8.05
C ALA A 137 -13.43 -1.92 -8.53
N ASP A 138 -12.86 -2.32 -9.67
CA ASP A 138 -12.98 -3.66 -10.24
C ASP A 138 -11.65 -4.41 -10.14
N PHE A 139 -11.47 -5.15 -9.05
CA PHE A 139 -10.26 -5.93 -8.81
C PHE A 139 -10.09 -7.14 -9.75
N SER A 140 -11.06 -7.44 -10.63
CA SER A 140 -10.84 -8.37 -11.73
C SER A 140 -9.78 -7.86 -12.72
N ARG A 141 -9.58 -6.53 -12.78
CA ARG A 141 -8.61 -5.82 -13.62
C ARG A 141 -7.18 -5.85 -13.09
N TYR A 142 -6.96 -6.34 -11.86
CA TYR A 142 -5.61 -6.53 -11.34
C TYR A 142 -4.77 -7.38 -12.33
N PRO A 143 -3.56 -6.90 -12.70
CA PRO A 143 -2.80 -7.48 -13.81
C PRO A 143 -2.48 -8.95 -13.56
N LYS A 144 -2.71 -9.79 -14.57
CA LYS A 144 -2.40 -11.23 -14.50
C LYS A 144 -0.90 -11.47 -14.61
N ARG A 145 -0.47 -12.66 -14.20
CA ARG A 145 0.95 -13.05 -14.11
C ARG A 145 1.75 -12.70 -15.37
N ASP A 146 1.26 -13.05 -16.56
CA ASP A 146 1.99 -12.81 -17.81
C ASP A 146 2.23 -11.31 -18.07
N PHE A 147 1.23 -10.47 -17.81
CA PHE A 147 1.38 -9.02 -17.90
C PHE A 147 2.39 -8.51 -16.87
N GLN A 148 2.28 -8.95 -15.61
CA GLN A 148 3.21 -8.53 -14.56
C GLN A 148 4.65 -8.91 -14.92
N LEU A 149 4.90 -10.15 -15.35
CA LEU A 149 6.26 -10.58 -15.71
C LEU A 149 6.82 -9.77 -16.89
N ALA A 150 6.00 -9.48 -17.90
CA ALA A 150 6.40 -8.64 -19.02
C ALA A 150 6.74 -7.20 -18.56
N TRP A 151 5.87 -6.60 -17.74
CA TRP A 151 6.05 -5.25 -17.19
C TRP A 151 7.30 -5.16 -16.30
N LEU A 152 7.47 -6.11 -15.39
CA LEU A 152 8.58 -6.16 -14.44
C LEU A 152 9.92 -6.37 -15.15
N ARG A 153 9.94 -7.11 -16.27
CA ARG A 153 11.13 -7.25 -17.10
C ARG A 153 11.56 -5.91 -17.70
N VAL A 154 10.63 -5.16 -18.28
CA VAL A 154 10.90 -3.82 -18.83
C VAL A 154 11.36 -2.88 -17.71
N TYR A 155 10.67 -2.90 -16.58
CA TYR A 155 11.07 -2.13 -15.41
C TYR A 155 12.51 -2.45 -14.96
N LEU A 156 12.88 -3.73 -14.85
CA LEU A 156 14.23 -4.13 -14.46
C LEU A 156 15.29 -3.77 -15.51
N GLN A 157 14.95 -3.81 -16.81
CA GLN A 157 15.85 -3.38 -17.89
C GLN A 157 16.24 -1.91 -17.71
N GLU A 158 15.24 -1.05 -17.49
CA GLU A 158 15.44 0.38 -17.27
C GLU A 158 16.07 0.67 -15.91
N TYR A 159 15.59 0.06 -14.83
CA TYR A 159 16.10 0.30 -13.48
C TYR A 159 17.57 -0.11 -13.31
N LEU A 160 17.97 -1.25 -13.89
CA LEU A 160 19.34 -1.75 -13.81
C LEU A 160 20.21 -1.29 -14.99
N GLN A 161 19.65 -0.54 -15.95
CA GLN A 161 20.32 -0.13 -17.18
C GLN A 161 20.99 -1.33 -17.90
N ARG A 162 20.24 -2.44 -18.00
CA ARG A 162 20.74 -3.73 -18.51
C ARG A 162 19.74 -4.37 -19.46
N SER A 163 20.17 -4.66 -20.68
CA SER A 163 19.31 -5.26 -21.72
C SER A 163 18.84 -6.69 -21.41
N HIS A 164 19.71 -7.52 -20.85
CA HIS A 164 19.38 -8.92 -20.54
C HIS A 164 19.05 -9.09 -19.06
N ILE A 165 17.77 -9.27 -18.73
CA ILE A 165 17.27 -9.65 -17.41
C ILE A 165 16.94 -11.14 -17.41
N THR A 166 17.37 -11.88 -16.40
CA THR A 166 17.07 -13.32 -16.30
C THR A 166 15.65 -13.56 -15.79
N ASP A 167 15.05 -14.70 -16.15
CA ASP A 167 13.72 -15.07 -15.65
C ASP A 167 13.68 -15.13 -14.11
N ALA A 168 14.76 -15.64 -13.49
CA ALA A 168 14.86 -15.71 -12.03
C ALA A 168 14.81 -14.34 -11.35
N GLU A 169 15.38 -13.29 -11.97
CA GLU A 169 15.31 -11.93 -11.45
C GLU A 169 13.89 -11.35 -11.54
N VAL A 170 13.20 -11.62 -12.65
CA VAL A 170 11.82 -11.19 -12.86
C VAL A 170 10.88 -11.92 -11.90
N GLU A 171 11.04 -13.24 -11.74
CA GLU A 171 10.26 -14.04 -10.79
C GLU A 171 10.48 -13.59 -9.35
N ARG A 172 11.73 -13.27 -8.97
CA ARG A 172 12.02 -12.73 -7.64
C ARG A 172 11.28 -11.43 -7.39
N LEU A 173 11.32 -10.49 -8.35
CA LEU A 173 10.60 -9.23 -8.21
C LEU A 173 9.08 -9.44 -8.23
N TYR A 174 8.57 -10.35 -9.06
CA TYR A 174 7.15 -10.72 -9.08
C TYR A 174 6.66 -11.20 -7.71
N LEU A 175 7.42 -12.08 -7.05
CA LEU A 175 7.10 -12.56 -5.71
C LEU A 175 7.15 -11.44 -4.68
N GLN A 176 8.09 -10.50 -4.79
CA GLN A 176 8.16 -9.32 -3.92
C GLN A 176 6.93 -8.44 -4.13
N VAL A 177 6.68 -8.01 -5.36
CA VAL A 177 5.60 -7.08 -5.74
C VAL A 177 4.23 -7.57 -5.27
N ASN A 178 3.88 -8.84 -5.51
CA ASN A 178 2.57 -9.36 -5.10
C ASN A 178 2.42 -9.48 -3.58
N GLN A 179 3.51 -9.61 -2.82
CA GLN A 179 3.43 -9.56 -1.37
C GLN A 179 3.34 -8.13 -0.85
N PHE A 180 4.06 -7.19 -1.47
CA PHE A 180 3.94 -5.78 -1.14
C PHE A 180 2.59 -5.18 -1.53
N ALA A 181 1.89 -5.74 -2.53
CA ALA A 181 0.49 -5.41 -2.84
C ALA A 181 -0.43 -5.66 -1.63
N LEU A 182 -0.15 -6.67 -0.78
CA LEU A 182 -0.87 -6.87 0.48
C LEU A 182 -0.73 -5.65 1.41
N ALA A 183 0.48 -5.09 1.51
CA ALA A 183 0.72 -3.91 2.33
C ALA A 183 0.06 -2.66 1.74
N ALA A 184 -0.02 -2.54 0.41
CA ALA A 184 -0.79 -1.48 -0.24
C ALA A 184 -2.27 -1.59 0.12
N HIS A 185 -2.87 -2.79 0.02
CA HIS A 185 -4.25 -3.00 0.47
C HIS A 185 -4.45 -2.62 1.94
N MET A 186 -3.52 -2.94 2.85
CA MET A 186 -3.62 -2.54 4.26
C MET A 186 -3.50 -1.04 4.46
N LEU A 187 -2.50 -0.40 3.87
CA LEU A 187 -2.31 1.03 3.99
C LEU A 187 -3.58 1.79 3.56
N TRP A 188 -4.16 1.43 2.41
CA TRP A 188 -5.36 2.08 1.90
C TRP A 188 -6.65 1.69 2.63
N THR A 189 -6.70 0.49 3.22
CA THR A 189 -7.79 0.11 4.15
C THR A 189 -7.81 1.04 5.36
N VAL A 190 -6.67 1.17 6.05
CA VAL A 190 -6.56 1.98 7.27
C VAL A 190 -6.77 3.45 6.96
N TRP A 191 -6.16 3.94 5.88
CA TRP A 191 -6.39 5.30 5.38
C TRP A 191 -7.89 5.56 5.15
N SER A 192 -8.60 4.63 4.50
CA SER A 192 -10.02 4.80 4.22
C SER A 192 -10.89 4.76 5.47
N LEU A 193 -10.52 3.97 6.49
CA LEU A 193 -11.20 3.99 7.79
C LEU A 193 -11.09 5.36 8.48
N ILE A 194 -9.93 6.04 8.40
CA ILE A 194 -9.78 7.42 8.91
C ILE A 194 -10.73 8.37 8.16
N GLN A 195 -10.74 8.27 6.84
CA GLN A 195 -11.56 9.13 5.99
C GLN A 195 -13.06 8.88 6.19
N ALA A 196 -13.46 7.66 6.53
CA ALA A 196 -14.85 7.34 6.83
C ALA A 196 -15.39 8.12 8.03
N GLU A 197 -14.54 8.55 8.97
CA GLU A 197 -14.95 9.42 10.08
C GLU A 197 -14.84 10.92 9.75
N HIS A 198 -13.77 11.32 9.05
CA HIS A 198 -13.41 12.75 8.96
C HIS A 198 -13.68 13.41 7.62
N SER A 199 -13.88 12.65 6.54
CA SER A 199 -14.04 13.22 5.21
C SER A 199 -15.42 13.86 5.04
N THR A 200 -15.45 14.98 4.32
CA THR A 200 -16.69 15.69 3.94
C THR A 200 -17.09 15.41 2.49
N ILE A 201 -16.32 14.56 1.81
CA ILE A 201 -16.57 14.19 0.41
C ILE A 201 -17.59 13.06 0.38
N ASP A 202 -18.55 13.18 -0.56
CA ASP A 202 -19.57 12.17 -0.82
C ASP A 202 -18.96 10.95 -1.52
N PHE A 203 -18.37 10.07 -0.73
CA PHE A 203 -17.74 8.81 -1.14
C PHE A 203 -17.87 7.80 0.00
N ASP A 204 -18.24 6.54 -0.29
CA ASP A 204 -18.36 5.51 0.75
C ASP A 204 -16.98 4.94 1.12
N TYR A 205 -16.27 5.65 1.98
CA TYR A 205 -14.97 5.22 2.51
C TYR A 205 -15.05 3.94 3.35
N ALA A 206 -16.18 3.63 3.97
CA ALA A 206 -16.31 2.38 4.72
C ALA A 206 -16.39 1.19 3.75
N ASP A 207 -17.10 1.35 2.64
CA ASP A 207 -17.16 0.35 1.57
C ASP A 207 -15.80 0.19 0.87
N TYR A 208 -15.14 1.29 0.54
CA TYR A 208 -13.80 1.23 -0.07
C TYR A 208 -12.79 0.51 0.85
N ALA A 209 -12.82 0.81 2.16
CA ALA A 209 -12.01 0.08 3.15
C ALA A 209 -12.35 -1.43 3.13
N HIS A 210 -13.63 -1.78 3.06
CA HIS A 210 -14.09 -3.17 3.04
C HIS A 210 -13.54 -3.91 1.82
N VAL A 211 -13.66 -3.32 0.62
CA VAL A 211 -13.19 -3.94 -0.61
C VAL A 211 -11.66 -4.11 -0.60
N ARG A 212 -10.90 -3.10 -0.16
CA ARG A 212 -9.43 -3.22 -0.04
C ARG A 212 -9.03 -4.31 0.96
N TYR A 213 -9.73 -4.42 2.10
CA TYR A 213 -9.49 -5.46 3.10
C TYR A 213 -9.86 -6.86 2.60
N ALA A 214 -10.93 -6.99 1.83
CA ALA A 214 -11.32 -8.25 1.21
C ALA A 214 -10.24 -8.74 0.21
N GLU A 215 -9.70 -7.83 -0.61
CA GLU A 215 -8.63 -8.18 -1.54
C GLU A 215 -7.32 -8.51 -0.82
N TYR A 216 -7.00 -7.85 0.29
CA TYR A 216 -5.91 -8.28 1.18
C TYR A 216 -6.05 -9.74 1.59
N LYS A 217 -7.20 -10.12 2.17
CA LYS A 217 -7.45 -11.50 2.64
C LYS A 217 -7.36 -12.51 1.49
N LYS A 218 -7.96 -12.19 0.35
CA LYS A 218 -7.93 -13.03 -0.86
C LYS A 218 -6.52 -13.23 -1.39
N HIS A 219 -5.73 -12.17 -1.54
CA HIS A 219 -4.36 -12.28 -2.03
C HIS A 219 -3.44 -12.97 -1.02
N LYS A 220 -3.62 -12.73 0.29
CA LYS A 220 -2.91 -13.43 1.36
C LYS A 220 -3.13 -14.94 1.26
N SER A 221 -4.37 -15.37 1.04
CA SER A 221 -4.73 -16.78 0.83
C SER A 221 -4.10 -17.37 -0.44
N ILE A 222 -4.19 -16.67 -1.58
CA ILE A 222 -3.59 -17.12 -2.86
C ILE A 222 -2.07 -17.30 -2.74
N LEU A 223 -1.40 -16.44 -1.96
CA LEU A 223 0.04 -16.51 -1.71
C LEU A 223 0.41 -17.57 -0.65
N GLY A 224 -0.56 -18.28 -0.06
CA GLY A 224 -0.34 -19.27 0.99
C GLY A 224 0.20 -18.65 2.27
N LEU A 225 -0.19 -17.41 2.57
CA LEU A 225 0.29 -16.64 3.73
C LEU A 225 -0.73 -16.56 4.88
N SER A 226 -1.89 -17.19 4.73
CA SER A 226 -2.88 -17.29 5.80
C SER A 226 -2.32 -18.11 6.96
N ASN A 227 -2.55 -17.65 8.19
CA ASN A 227 -2.23 -18.45 9.37
C ASN A 227 -3.29 -19.55 9.49
N THR A 228 -2.87 -20.78 9.82
CA THR A 228 -3.79 -21.92 10.03
C THR A 228 -4.84 -21.68 11.12
N GLU A 229 -4.60 -20.73 12.04
CA GLU A 229 -5.54 -20.37 13.11
C GLU A 229 -6.72 -19.50 12.63
N GLU A 230 -6.58 -18.75 11.52
CA GLU A 230 -7.69 -17.93 10.96
C GLU A 230 -8.77 -18.79 10.25
N GLU A 231 -8.42 -20.02 9.86
CA GLU A 231 -9.38 -20.98 9.30
C GLU A 231 -10.28 -21.56 10.41
N GLU A 232 -9.77 -21.73 11.63
CA GLU A 232 -10.56 -22.27 12.75
C GLU A 232 -11.59 -21.26 13.27
N ASP A 233 -11.25 -19.97 13.36
CA ASP A 233 -12.19 -18.91 13.77
C ASP A 233 -13.32 -18.69 12.75
N ASN A 234 -13.04 -18.81 11.44
CA ASN A 234 -14.08 -18.68 10.40
C ASN A 234 -14.99 -19.90 10.32
N VAL A 235 -14.48 -21.11 10.60
CA VAL A 235 -15.30 -22.33 10.69
C VAL A 235 -16.17 -22.29 11.95
N ALA A 236 -15.64 -21.79 13.07
CA ALA A 236 -16.38 -21.64 14.32
C ALA A 236 -17.45 -20.53 14.28
N ALA A 237 -17.24 -19.45 13.52
CA ALA A 237 -18.23 -18.40 13.32
C ALA A 237 -19.34 -18.76 12.32
N ALA A 238 -19.11 -19.77 11.47
CA ALA A 238 -20.07 -20.28 10.47
C ALA A 238 -20.87 -21.51 10.95
N SER A 239 -20.65 -21.97 12.18
CA SER A 239 -21.31 -23.13 12.81
C SER A 239 -22.11 -22.73 14.04
#